data_AF-A0A9P6AAR1-F1
#
_entry.id   AF-A0A9P6AAR1-F1
#
_cell.length_a   1.000
_cell.length_b   1.000
_cell.length_c   1.000
_cell.angle_alpha   90.00
_cell.angle_beta   90.00
_cell.angle_gamma   90.00
#
_symmetry.space_group_name_H-M   'P 1'
#
loop_
_entity.id
_entity.type
_entity.pdbx_description
1 polymer ?
#
loop_
_entity_poly.entity_id
_entity_poly.type
_entity_poly.pdbx_seq_one_letter_code
_entity_poly.pdbx_strand_id
1 'polypeptide(L)' 'HCGQSITITYKGKSAQAKIMDLCPGCPYGGLDMTPALFGYFDNLDKGVITGSWA' A
#
# COMPACT_ATOMS: atom_id res chain seq x y z
N HIS A 1 -5.42 -8.56 10.24
CA HIS A 1 -4.15 -7.81 10.30
C HIS A 1 -4.29 -6.39 10.90
N CYS A 2 -5.34 -6.08 11.68
CA CYS A 2 -5.50 -4.72 12.21
C CYS A 2 -4.36 -4.36 13.19
N GLY A 3 -3.83 -3.15 13.06
CA GLY A 3 -2.76 -2.61 13.88
C GLY A 3 -1.36 -3.16 13.57
N GLN A 4 -1.23 -4.11 12.64
CA GLN A 4 0.05 -4.68 12.25
C GLN A 4 0.78 -3.73 11.29
N SER A 5 2.10 -3.68 11.43
CA SER A 5 2.97 -2.98 10.49
C SER A 5 3.40 -3.95 9.39
N ILE A 6 3.37 -3.48 8.16
CA ILE A 6 3.84 -4.19 6.97
C ILE A 6 4.90 -3.36 6.26
N THR A 7 5.81 -4.04 5.56
CA THR A 7 6.77 -3.41 4.65
C THR A 7 6.27 -3.58 3.22
N ILE A 8 6.02 -2.47 2.54
CA ILE A 8 5.57 -2.44 1.15
C ILE A 8 6.77 -2.13 0.25
N THR A 9 6.94 -2.85 -0.85
CA THR A 9 8.03 -2.65 -1.82
C THR A 9 7.50 -2.47 -3.24
N TYR A 10 7.97 -1.42 -3.91
CA TYR A 10 7.63 -1.11 -5.30
C TYR A 10 8.79 -0.38 -5.99
N LYS A 11 9.20 -0.84 -7.19
CA LYS A 11 10.30 -0.26 -7.99
C LYS A 11 11.59 0.04 -7.18
N GLY A 12 11.96 -0.85 -6.26
CA GLY A 12 13.16 -0.69 -5.41
C GLY A 12 13.02 0.32 -4.27
N LYS A 13 11.86 0.98 -4.11
CA LYS A 13 11.50 1.74 -2.92
C LYS A 13 10.78 0.84 -1.93
N SER A 14 10.95 1.11 -0.64
CA SER A 14 10.20 0.44 0.42
C SER A 14 9.72 1.42 1.48
N ALA A 15 8.54 1.18 2.04
CA ALA A 15 8.00 1.96 3.15
C ALA A 15 7.31 1.03 4.16
N GLN A 16 7.38 1.39 5.44
CA GLN A 16 6.57 0.75 6.46
C GLN A 16 5.24 1.49 6.61
N ALA A 17 4.15 0.72 6.71
CA ALA A 17 2.81 1.24 6.93
C ALA A 17 2.08 0.38 7.96
N LYS A 18 1.15 0.99 8.70
CA LYS A 18 0.30 0.29 9.66
C LYS A 18 -1.07 0.03 9.03
N ILE A 19 -1.57 -1.19 9.14
CA ILE A 19 -2.91 -1.56 8.69
C ILE A 19 -3.91 -1.01 9.70
N MET A 20 -4.71 -0.03 9.26
CA MET A 20 -5.65 0.69 10.13
C MET A 20 -7.10 0.27 9.91
N ASP A 21 -7.46 -0.12 8.70
CA ASP A 21 -8.84 -0.47 8.34
C ASP A 21 -8.89 -1.60 7.32
N LEU A 22 -10.06 -2.22 7.18
CA LEU A 22 -10.39 -3.20 6.16
C LEU A 22 -10.90 -2.48 4.91
N CYS A 23 -10.46 -2.94 3.72
CA CYS A 23 -11.02 -2.53 2.44
C CYS A 23 -11.81 -3.71 1.82
N PRO A 24 -13.15 -3.76 1.95
CA PRO A 24 -13.95 -4.88 1.42
C PRO A 24 -13.96 -4.98 -0.11
N GLY A 25 -13.74 -3.86 -0.81
CA GLY A 25 -13.71 -3.79 -2.27
C GLY A 25 -12.34 -4.10 -2.88
N CYS A 26 -11.30 -4.24 -2.06
CA CYS A 26 -9.96 -4.51 -2.54
C CYS A 26 -9.81 -5.99 -2.92
N PRO A 27 -9.10 -6.32 -4.01
CA PRO A 27 -8.79 -7.71 -4.33
C PRO A 27 -7.93 -8.33 -3.23
N TYR A 28 -7.82 -9.66 -3.23
CA TYR A 28 -6.92 -10.35 -2.30
C TYR A 28 -5.49 -9.81 -2.42
N GLY A 29 -4.91 -9.40 -1.29
CA GLY A 29 -3.59 -8.77 -1.24
C GLY A 29 -3.56 -7.29 -1.64
N GLY A 30 -4.69 -6.69 -2.01
CA GLY A 30 -4.81 -5.27 -2.33
C GLY A 30 -4.73 -4.39 -1.08
N LEU A 31 -4.06 -3.23 -1.21
CA LEU A 31 -3.95 -2.21 -0.18
C LEU A 31 -4.53 -0.90 -0.70
N ASP A 32 -5.44 -0.29 0.07
CA ASP A 32 -5.91 1.07 -0.18
C ASP A 32 -5.03 2.04 0.62
N MET A 33 -4.06 2.64 -0.06
CA MET A 33 -3.04 3.47 0.57
C MET A 33 -3.52 4.90 0.74
N THR A 34 -3.06 5.58 1.79
CA THR A 34 -3.24 7.04 1.88
C THR A 34 -2.55 7.72 0.68
N PRO A 35 -3.04 8.88 0.20
CA PRO A 35 -2.41 9.58 -0.92
C PRO A 35 -0.93 9.91 -0.66
N ALA A 36 -0.56 10.22 0.59
CA ALA A 36 0.82 10.47 0.94
C ALA A 36 1.72 9.23 0.78
N LEU A 37 1.24 8.04 1.19
CA LEU A 37 1.97 6.79 1.05
C LEU A 37 2.06 6.37 -0.42
N PHE A 38 0.98 6.50 -1.19
CA PHE A 38 1.01 6.22 -2.63
C PHE A 38 1.97 7.16 -3.35
N GLY A 39 1.90 8.47 -3.04
CA GLY A 39 2.77 9.51 -3.60
C GLY A 39 4.26 9.32 -3.33
N TYR A 40 4.63 8.62 -2.25
CA TYR A 40 6.01 8.19 -2.01
C TYR A 40 6.50 7.20 -3.08
N PHE A 41 5.63 6.28 -3.52
CA PHE A 41 5.95 5.24 -4.48
C PHE A 41 5.87 5.74 -5.93
N ASP A 42 4.76 6.35 -6.34
CA ASP A 42 4.50 6.83 -7.71
C ASP A 42 3.54 8.03 -7.74
N ASN A 43 3.35 8.68 -8.89
CA ASN A 43 2.37 9.76 -9.04
C ASN A 43 0.94 9.21 -8.83
N LEU A 44 0.09 9.92 -8.08
CA LEU A 44 -1.32 9.58 -7.86
C LEU A 44 -2.10 9.30 -9.16
N ASP A 45 -1.75 9.96 -10.27
CA ASP A 45 -2.38 9.73 -11.58
C ASP A 45 -2.23 8.30 -12.12
N LYS A 46 -1.28 7.52 -11.59
CA LYS A 46 -1.15 6.09 -11.92
C LYS A 46 -2.36 5.27 -11.47
N GLY A 47 -3.06 5.69 -10.42
CA GLY A 47 -4.21 4.99 -9.83
C GLY A 47 -3.84 3.70 -9.11
N VAL A 48 -3.36 2.69 -9.83
CA VAL A 48 -3.02 1.36 -9.28
C VAL A 48 -1.58 0.99 -9.62
N ILE A 49 -0.85 0.50 -8.62
CA ILE A 49 0.51 -0.03 -8.76
C ILE A 49 0.56 -1.48 -8.26
N THR A 50 1.45 -2.29 -8.83
CA THR A 50 1.65 -3.68 -8.43
C THR A 50 3.01 -3.84 -7.78
N GLY A 51 3.03 -4.38 -6.56
CA GLY A 51 4.23 -4.60 -5.75
C GLY A 51 4.01 -5.74 -4.77
N SER A 52 4.87 -5.83 -3.77
CA SER A 52 4.77 -6.83 -2.70
C SER A 52 4.73 -6.17 -1.33
N TRP A 53 4.16 -6.89 -0.37
CA TRP A 53 4.22 -6.51 1.04
C TRP A 53 4.31 -7.74 1.93
N ALA A 54 4.92 -7.57 3.09
CA ALA A 54 5.08 -8.59 4.12
C ALA A 54 5.02 -7.96 5.52
#